data_AF-A0A915AG89-F1
#
_entry.id   AF-A0A915AG89-F1
#
_cell.length_a   1.000
_cell.length_b   1.000
_cell.length_c   1.000
_cell.angle_alpha   90.00
_cell.angle_beta   90.00
_cell.angle_gamma   90.00
#
_symmetry.space_group_name_H-M   'P 1'
#
loop_
_entity.id
_entity.type
_entity.pdbx_description
1 polymer ?
#
loop_
_entity_poly.entity_id
_entity_poly.type
_entity_poly.pdbx_seq_one_letter_code
_entity_poly.pdbx_strand_id
1 'polypeptide(L)'
;MAAKLRQHSLSSVRKLQELVHDCNVQLAAYRNAVQCIGTNQDGVQLRKDLDASGRACVRSCEAAKNCVLPQLRHEGVEFTRHASQFIGCVSACVVEMRRCEALERTFPLGDPSISSQQIAHMEQMLETLENLITVHFSTSEASPAERVTPRRRRAPNCRPTCVCSKLKTSYA
;
A
#
# COMPACT_ATOMS: atom_id res chain seq x y z
N MET A 1 -0.75 -24.78 -15.94
CA MET A 1 -1.49 -23.60 -15.45
C MET A 1 -0.71 -22.75 -14.44
N ALA A 2 0.11 -23.33 -13.55
CA ALA A 2 0.90 -22.58 -12.55
C ALA A 2 1.88 -21.53 -13.13
N ALA A 3 2.48 -21.77 -14.29
CA ALA A 3 3.42 -20.83 -14.91
C ALA A 3 2.76 -19.51 -15.37
N LYS A 4 1.54 -19.58 -15.93
CA LYS A 4 0.78 -18.39 -16.35
C LYS A 4 0.33 -17.55 -15.15
N LEU A 5 -0.07 -18.20 -14.06
CA LEU A 5 -0.43 -17.52 -12.80
C LEU A 5 0.78 -16.81 -12.18
N ARG A 6 1.96 -17.45 -12.16
CA ARG A 6 3.21 -16.80 -11.70
C ARG A 6 3.62 -15.61 -12.57
N GLN A 7 3.49 -15.70 -13.89
CA GLN A 7 3.81 -14.58 -14.79
C GLN A 7 2.88 -13.38 -14.58
N HIS A 8 1.59 -13.64 -14.37
CA HIS A 8 0.62 -12.59 -14.07
C HIS A 8 0.91 -11.87 -12.74
N SER A 9 1.25 -12.63 -11.70
CA SER A 9 1.62 -12.09 -10.38
C SER A 9 2.87 -11.20 -10.45
N LEU A 10 3.93 -11.67 -11.13
CA LEU A 10 5.14 -10.87 -11.32
C LEU A 10 4.90 -9.58 -12.13
N SER A 11 4.00 -9.63 -13.12
CA SER A 11 3.61 -8.44 -13.89
C SER A 11 2.85 -7.44 -13.03
N SER A 12 1.99 -7.93 -12.14
CA SER A 12 1.16 -7.11 -11.24
C SER A 12 2.00 -6.39 -10.19
N VAL A 13 2.97 -7.09 -9.60
CA VAL A 13 3.94 -6.53 -8.65
C VAL A 13 4.75 -5.41 -9.30
N ARG A 14 5.31 -5.64 -10.49
CA ARG A 14 6.10 -4.61 -11.21
C ARG A 14 5.27 -3.39 -11.55
N LYS A 15 4.05 -3.60 -12.06
CA LYS A 15 3.13 -2.51 -12.37
C LYS A 15 2.81 -1.67 -11.13
N LEU A 16 2.51 -2.31 -10.00
CA LEU A 16 2.27 -1.57 -8.76
C LEU A 16 3.51 -0.81 -8.30
N GLN A 17 4.70 -1.42 -8.38
CA GLN A 17 5.95 -0.77 -8.03
C GLN A 17 6.19 0.51 -8.87
N GLU A 18 5.96 0.45 -10.19
CA GLU A 18 6.07 1.60 -11.09
C GLU A 18 5.07 2.70 -10.71
N LEU A 19 3.81 2.33 -10.47
CA LEU A 19 2.77 3.29 -10.05
C LEU A 19 3.10 3.96 -8.70
N VAL A 20 3.65 3.21 -7.74
CA VAL A 20 4.09 3.77 -6.45
C VAL A 20 5.28 4.70 -6.64
N HIS A 21 6.22 4.37 -7.52
CA HIS A 21 7.32 5.25 -7.86
C HIS A 21 6.80 6.58 -8.44
N ASP A 22 5.88 6.53 -9.40
CA ASP A 22 5.26 7.71 -9.99
C ASP A 22 4.53 8.56 -8.94
N CYS A 23 3.79 7.94 -8.01
CA CYS A 23 3.16 8.66 -6.91
C CYS A 23 4.18 9.44 -6.07
N ASN A 24 5.32 8.82 -5.75
CA ASN A 24 6.38 9.47 -4.98
C ASN A 24 7.04 10.61 -5.74
N VAL A 25 7.27 10.46 -7.05
CA VAL A 25 7.84 11.52 -7.89
C VAL A 25 6.90 12.73 -7.93
N GLN A 26 5.59 12.51 -8.13
CA GLN A 26 4.62 13.61 -8.12
C GLN A 26 4.55 14.28 -6.75
N LEU A 27 4.54 13.50 -5.66
CA LEU A 27 4.53 14.04 -4.30
C LEU A 27 5.77 14.87 -3.99
N ALA A 28 6.95 14.44 -4.45
CA ALA A 28 8.19 15.20 -4.27
C ALA A 28 8.13 16.54 -5.02
N ALA A 29 7.65 16.55 -6.26
CA ALA A 29 7.45 17.78 -7.02
C ALA A 29 6.47 18.74 -6.32
N TYR A 30 5.35 18.20 -5.82
CA TYR A 30 4.35 18.98 -5.09
C TYR A 30 4.91 19.59 -3.80
N ARG A 31 5.62 18.80 -2.98
CA ARG A 31 6.32 19.28 -1.77
C ARG A 31 7.28 20.43 -2.05
N ASN A 32 8.05 20.30 -3.14
CA ASN A 32 9.00 21.32 -3.55
C ASN A 32 8.33 22.62 -3.96
N ALA A 33 7.11 22.57 -4.52
CA ALA A 33 6.33 23.77 -4.81
C ALA A 33 5.70 24.36 -3.53
N VAL A 34 5.09 23.52 -2.68
CA VAL A 34 4.38 23.96 -1.46
C VAL A 34 5.32 24.66 -0.48
N GLN A 35 6.56 24.20 -0.34
CA GLN A 35 7.54 24.86 0.56
C GLN A 35 7.92 26.29 0.13
N CYS A 36 7.66 26.67 -1.12
CA CYS A 36 7.97 28.00 -1.63
C CYS A 36 6.84 29.01 -1.36
N ILE A 37 5.67 28.59 -0.86
CA ILE A 37 4.60 29.50 -0.46
C ILE A 37 5.07 30.42 0.67
N GLY A 38 4.79 31.72 0.56
CA GLY A 38 5.21 32.75 1.52
C GLY A 38 6.67 33.17 1.41
N THR A 39 7.41 32.65 0.42
CA THR A 39 8.81 33.04 0.14
C THR A 39 8.90 34.06 -0.99
N ASN A 40 10.11 34.53 -1.31
CA ASN A 40 10.34 35.39 -2.49
C ASN A 40 10.05 34.72 -3.84
N GLN A 41 9.92 33.39 -3.87
CA GLN A 41 9.53 32.62 -5.06
C GLN A 41 8.01 32.48 -5.19
N ASP A 42 7.25 32.92 -4.18
CA ASP A 42 5.80 32.84 -4.19
C ASP A 42 5.18 33.85 -5.14
N GLY A 43 4.75 33.36 -6.30
CA GLY A 43 4.11 34.17 -7.33
C GLY A 43 3.18 33.34 -8.20
N VAL A 44 2.54 34.02 -9.16
CA VAL A 44 1.50 33.41 -10.02
C VAL A 44 1.99 32.15 -10.73
N GLN A 45 3.24 32.11 -11.18
CA GLN A 45 3.79 30.94 -11.86
C GLN A 45 3.91 29.74 -10.89
N LEU A 46 4.46 29.96 -9.69
CA LEU A 46 4.53 28.92 -8.67
C LEU A 46 3.14 28.36 -8.34
N ARG A 47 2.12 29.22 -8.19
CA ARG A 47 0.74 28.76 -7.90
C ARG A 47 0.14 27.91 -9.02
N LYS A 48 0.41 28.25 -10.29
CA LYS A 48 0.02 27.41 -11.42
C LYS A 48 0.72 26.05 -11.41
N ASP A 49 2.02 26.04 -11.11
CA ASP A 49 2.81 24.81 -11.02
C ASP A 49 2.35 23.94 -9.84
N LEU A 50 1.94 24.57 -8.74
CA LEU A 50 1.40 23.93 -7.56
C LEU A 50 0.04 23.28 -7.83
N ASP A 51 -0.86 23.98 -8.50
CA ASP A 51 -2.16 23.44 -8.95
C ASP A 51 -1.97 22.26 -9.93
N ALA A 52 -1.04 22.39 -10.89
CA ALA A 52 -0.71 21.31 -11.82
C ALA A 52 -0.14 20.06 -11.13
N SER A 53 0.80 20.24 -10.21
CA SER A 53 1.44 19.15 -9.45
C SER A 53 0.49 18.52 -8.42
N GLY A 54 -0.36 19.31 -7.78
CA GLY A 54 -1.42 18.82 -6.89
C GLY A 54 -2.40 17.89 -7.61
N ARG A 55 -2.88 18.30 -8.79
CA ARG A 55 -3.71 17.42 -9.64
C ARG A 55 -2.96 16.17 -10.11
N ALA A 56 -1.66 16.28 -10.41
CA ALA A 56 -0.86 15.13 -10.81
C ALA A 56 -0.74 14.09 -9.68
N CYS A 57 -0.60 14.53 -8.43
CA CYS A 57 -0.62 13.66 -7.26
C CYS A 57 -1.95 12.90 -7.11
N VAL A 58 -3.08 13.58 -7.27
CA VAL A 58 -4.41 12.93 -7.19
C VAL A 58 -4.54 11.87 -8.28
N ARG A 59 -4.15 12.21 -9.53
CA ARG A 59 -4.24 11.27 -10.67
C ARG A 59 -3.34 10.05 -10.50
N SER A 60 -2.10 10.22 -10.02
CA SER A 60 -1.19 9.09 -9.81
C SER A 60 -1.70 8.17 -8.71
N CYS A 61 -2.22 8.73 -7.61
CA CYS A 61 -2.82 7.94 -6.54
C CYS A 61 -4.06 7.18 -7.01
N GLU A 62 -4.93 7.79 -7.82
CA GLU A 62 -6.07 7.10 -8.44
C GLU A 62 -5.64 5.93 -9.33
N ALA A 63 -4.60 6.12 -10.16
CA ALA A 63 -4.07 5.06 -11.01
C ALA A 63 -3.52 3.87 -10.18
N ALA A 64 -2.77 4.16 -9.11
CA ALA A 64 -2.25 3.16 -8.19
C ALA A 64 -3.37 2.43 -7.42
N LYS A 65 -4.36 3.16 -6.91
CA LYS A 65 -5.55 2.60 -6.23
C LYS A 65 -6.27 1.57 -7.10
N ASN A 66 -6.50 1.90 -8.37
CA ASN A 66 -7.17 1.02 -9.33
C ASN A 66 -6.38 -0.26 -9.63
N CYS A 67 -5.07 -0.28 -9.36
CA CYS A 67 -4.23 -1.49 -9.42
C CYS A 67 -4.32 -2.32 -8.13
N VAL A 68 -4.36 -1.68 -6.96
CA VAL A 68 -4.33 -2.35 -5.65
C VAL A 68 -5.65 -3.04 -5.32
N LEU A 69 -6.78 -2.35 -5.46
CA LEU A 69 -8.09 -2.83 -4.99
C LEU A 69 -8.48 -4.21 -5.55
N PRO A 70 -8.28 -4.52 -6.84
CA PRO A 70 -8.67 -5.82 -7.40
C PRO A 70 -7.76 -6.98 -6.98
N GLN A 71 -6.52 -6.69 -6.54
CA GLN A 71 -5.44 -7.67 -6.49
C GLN A 71 -4.98 -8.00 -5.06
N LEU A 72 -5.26 -7.15 -4.06
CA LEU A 72 -4.76 -7.32 -2.70
C LEU A 72 -5.15 -8.65 -2.04
N ARG A 73 -6.29 -9.25 -2.43
CA ARG A 73 -6.73 -10.57 -1.90
C ARG A 73 -6.07 -11.77 -2.59
N HIS A 74 -5.46 -11.57 -3.75
CA HIS A 74 -5.03 -12.66 -4.64
C HIS A 74 -3.51 -12.71 -4.84
N GLU A 75 -2.82 -11.60 -4.58
CA GLU A 75 -1.38 -11.48 -4.76
C GLU A 75 -0.59 -11.79 -3.47
N GLY A 76 0.69 -12.09 -3.65
CA GLY A 76 1.58 -12.50 -2.56
C GLY A 76 2.22 -11.35 -1.77
N VAL A 77 3.09 -11.72 -0.82
CA VAL A 77 3.74 -10.81 0.15
C VAL A 77 4.39 -9.57 -0.48
N GLU A 78 5.07 -9.70 -1.61
CA GLU A 78 5.72 -8.56 -2.29
C GLU A 78 4.70 -7.53 -2.82
N PHE A 79 3.54 -7.98 -3.30
CA PHE A 79 2.47 -7.07 -3.70
C PHE A 79 1.91 -6.31 -2.51
N THR A 80 1.62 -7.03 -1.42
CA THR A 80 1.15 -6.42 -0.16
C THR A 80 2.15 -5.41 0.38
N ARG A 81 3.46 -5.67 0.26
CA ARG A 81 4.52 -4.72 0.63
C ARG A 81 4.42 -3.42 -0.19
N HIS A 82 4.30 -3.51 -1.51
CA HIS A 82 4.14 -2.32 -2.34
C HIS A 82 2.81 -1.61 -2.12
N ALA A 83 1.74 -2.33 -1.79
CA ALA A 83 0.47 -1.75 -1.39
C ALA A 83 0.60 -0.96 -0.07
N SER A 84 1.34 -1.47 0.93
CA SER A 84 1.65 -0.71 2.15
C SER A 84 2.46 0.56 1.86
N GLN A 85 3.45 0.48 0.96
CA GLN A 85 4.23 1.65 0.53
C GLN A 85 3.34 2.68 -0.16
N PHE A 86 2.40 2.22 -1.00
CA PHE A 86 1.41 3.08 -1.64
C PHE A 86 0.54 3.81 -0.60
N ILE A 87 0.02 3.10 0.41
CA ILE A 87 -0.77 3.71 1.50
C ILE A 87 0.02 4.82 2.20
N GLY A 88 1.30 4.56 2.52
CA GLY A 88 2.18 5.57 3.09
C GLY A 88 2.35 6.80 2.18
N CYS A 89 2.41 6.60 0.86
CA CYS A 89 2.48 7.69 -0.12
C CYS A 89 1.18 8.51 -0.18
N VAL A 90 0.01 7.87 -0.13
CA VAL A 90 -1.30 8.56 -0.09
C VAL A 90 -1.44 9.38 1.19
N SER A 91 -1.07 8.79 2.34
CA SER A 91 -1.05 9.48 3.63
C SER A 91 -0.16 10.73 3.60
N ALA A 92 1.06 10.58 3.08
CA ALA A 92 2.01 11.68 2.90
C ALA A 92 1.49 12.77 1.94
N CYS A 93 0.70 12.39 0.93
CA CYS A 93 0.05 13.32 0.01
C CYS A 93 -1.06 14.12 0.69
N VAL A 94 -1.95 13.48 1.45
CA VAL A 94 -3.01 14.16 2.22
C VAL A 94 -2.43 15.21 3.16
N VAL A 95 -1.39 14.83 3.92
CA VAL A 95 -0.69 15.77 4.83
C VAL A 95 -0.15 16.97 4.08
N GLU A 96 0.44 16.77 2.91
CA GLU A 96 1.00 17.86 2.12
C GLU A 96 -0.09 18.77 1.53
N MET A 97 -1.21 18.21 1.08
CA MET A 97 -2.33 19.00 0.57
C MET A 97 -2.97 19.85 1.67
N ARG A 98 -3.10 19.31 2.90
CA ARG A 98 -3.54 20.08 4.08
C ARG A 98 -2.54 21.19 4.43
N ARG A 99 -1.23 20.91 4.34
CA ARG A 99 -0.19 21.92 4.54
C ARG A 99 -0.30 23.04 3.52
N CYS A 100 -0.53 22.70 2.25
CA CYS A 100 -0.78 23.66 1.20
C CYS A 100 -1.99 24.54 1.52
N GLU A 101 -3.17 23.96 1.79
CA GLU A 101 -4.40 24.68 2.15
C GLU A 101 -4.16 25.69 3.28
N ALA A 102 -3.43 25.28 4.32
CA ALA A 102 -3.08 26.16 5.44
C ALA A 102 -2.14 27.31 5.04
N LEU A 103 -1.14 27.04 4.20
CA LEU A 103 -0.19 28.03 3.71
C LEU A 103 -0.86 29.02 2.75
N GLU A 104 -1.70 28.56 1.82
CA GLU A 104 -2.42 29.45 0.89
C GLU A 104 -3.41 30.37 1.62
N ARG A 105 -4.01 29.90 2.72
CA ARG A 105 -4.83 30.74 3.59
C ARG A 105 -4.02 31.82 4.31
N THR A 106 -2.77 31.54 4.64
CA THR A 106 -1.87 32.46 5.34
C THR A 106 -1.23 33.48 4.38
N PHE A 107 -0.90 33.02 3.17
CA PHE A 107 -0.29 33.80 2.10
C PHE A 107 -1.22 33.77 0.87
N PRO A 108 -2.31 34.55 0.88
CA PRO A 108 -3.31 34.52 -0.18
C PRO A 108 -2.74 35.10 -1.48
N LEU A 109 -2.83 34.32 -2.56
CA LEU A 109 -2.42 34.73 -3.89
C LEU A 109 -3.28 34.04 -4.96
N GLY A 110 -4.31 34.75 -5.44
CA GLY A 110 -5.26 34.19 -6.40
C GLY A 110 -6.20 33.15 -5.78
N ASP A 111 -6.73 32.28 -6.63
CA ASP A 111 -7.60 31.18 -6.22
C ASP A 111 -6.78 30.03 -5.60
N PRO A 112 -7.36 29.24 -4.67
CA PRO A 112 -6.70 28.09 -4.08
C PRO A 112 -6.28 27.07 -5.15
N SER A 113 -5.05 26.59 -5.03
CA SER A 113 -4.46 25.60 -5.95
C SER A 113 -5.02 24.19 -5.73
N ILE A 114 -5.56 23.93 -4.54
CA ILE A 114 -6.27 22.69 -4.20
C ILE A 114 -7.59 23.01 -3.53
N SER A 115 -8.65 22.29 -3.92
CA SER A 115 -9.95 22.40 -3.28
C SER A 115 -10.07 21.47 -2.09
N SER A 116 -10.84 21.88 -1.07
CA SER A 116 -11.14 21.02 0.08
C SER A 116 -11.84 19.71 -0.33
N GLN A 117 -12.56 19.70 -1.47
CA GLN A 117 -13.15 18.49 -2.04
C GLN A 117 -12.08 17.50 -2.53
N GLN A 118 -10.99 17.98 -3.13
CA GLN A 118 -9.88 17.12 -3.55
C GLN A 118 -9.17 16.50 -2.34
N ILE A 119 -9.01 17.28 -1.26
CA ILE A 119 -8.42 16.76 -0.02
C ILE A 119 -9.31 15.69 0.60
N ALA A 120 -10.62 15.95 0.72
CA ALA A 120 -11.58 14.99 1.25
C ALA A 120 -11.62 13.69 0.43
N HIS A 121 -11.52 13.79 -0.90
CA HIS A 121 -11.42 12.64 -1.78
C HIS A 121 -10.16 11.80 -1.51
N MET A 122 -9.01 12.44 -1.30
CA MET A 122 -7.77 11.74 -0.96
C MET A 122 -7.80 11.11 0.44
N GLU A 123 -8.45 11.77 1.41
CA GLU A 123 -8.70 11.22 2.75
C GLU A 123 -9.57 9.97 2.69
N GLN A 124 -10.66 10.00 1.91
CA GLN A 124 -11.53 8.85 1.70
C GLN A 124 -10.79 7.69 1.02
N MET A 125 -9.92 7.98 0.04
CA MET A 125 -9.06 6.98 -0.59
C MET A 125 -8.15 6.31 0.44
N LEU A 126 -7.50 7.10 1.28
CA LEU A 126 -6.60 6.60 2.32
C LEU A 126 -7.34 5.66 3.28
N GLU A 127 -8.48 6.11 3.81
CA GLU A 127 -9.32 5.31 4.70
C GLU A 127 -9.74 3.99 4.05
N THR A 128 -10.13 4.04 2.78
CA THR A 128 -10.51 2.83 2.03
C THR A 128 -9.35 1.84 1.95
N LEU A 129 -8.13 2.32 1.65
CA LEU A 129 -6.95 1.46 1.51
C LEU A 129 -6.48 0.89 2.87
N GLU A 130 -6.51 1.70 3.93
CA GLU A 130 -6.17 1.29 5.30
C GLU A 130 -7.13 0.23 5.84
N ASN A 131 -8.42 0.39 5.57
CA ASN A 131 -9.43 -0.62 5.89
C ASN A 131 -9.17 -1.92 5.12
N LEU A 132 -8.85 -1.83 3.83
CA LEU A 132 -8.64 -3.00 2.99
C LEU A 132 -7.41 -3.80 3.41
N ILE A 133 -6.32 -3.12 3.76
CA ILE A 133 -5.09 -3.79 4.21
C ILE A 133 -5.26 -4.38 5.61
N THR A 134 -5.99 -3.71 6.50
CA THR A 134 -6.37 -4.25 7.82
C THR A 134 -7.18 -5.54 7.67
N VAL A 135 -8.20 -5.53 6.80
CA VAL A 135 -9.00 -6.73 6.51
C VAL A 135 -8.13 -7.84 5.90
N HIS A 136 -7.22 -7.50 4.97
CA HIS A 136 -6.28 -8.48 4.41
C HIS A 136 -5.45 -9.13 5.52
N PHE A 137 -4.76 -8.36 6.37
CA PHE A 137 -3.96 -8.95 7.46
C PHE A 137 -4.79 -9.72 8.50
N SER A 138 -6.02 -9.30 8.76
CA SER A 138 -6.92 -9.99 9.70
C SER A 138 -7.50 -11.30 9.16
N THR A 139 -7.57 -11.46 7.83
CA THR A 139 -8.18 -12.65 7.17
C THR A 139 -7.15 -13.55 6.49
N SER A 140 -5.92 -13.08 6.30
CA SER A 140 -4.80 -13.83 5.73
C SER A 140 -4.10 -14.75 6.74
N GLU A 141 -4.58 -14.88 7.98
CA GLU A 141 -4.12 -15.98 8.83
C GLU A 141 -4.45 -17.32 8.16
N ALA A 142 -3.41 -18.13 7.94
CA ALA A 142 -3.55 -19.49 7.43
C ALA A 142 -4.65 -20.22 8.20
N SER A 143 -5.61 -20.82 7.48
CA SER A 143 -6.64 -21.68 8.06
C SER A 143 -6.01 -22.59 9.12
N PRO A 144 -6.64 -22.81 10.28
CA PRO A 144 -6.11 -23.75 11.28
C PRO A 144 -5.76 -25.12 10.68
N ALA A 145 -6.38 -25.49 9.56
CA ALA A 145 -6.08 -26.69 8.79
C ALA A 145 -4.65 -26.76 8.22
N GLU A 146 -3.99 -25.64 7.92
CA GLU A 146 -2.61 -25.61 7.41
C GLU A 146 -1.56 -25.67 8.54
N ARG A 147 -1.95 -25.31 9.77
CA ARG A 147 -1.09 -25.43 10.96
C ARG A 147 -1.09 -26.83 11.56
N VAL A 148 -2.04 -27.68 11.18
CA VAL A 148 -2.00 -29.10 11.51
C VAL A 148 -0.99 -29.75 10.58
N THR A 149 0.25 -29.94 11.06
CA THR A 149 1.15 -30.94 10.47
C THR A 149 0.31 -32.19 10.22
N PRO A 150 0.26 -32.75 9.00
CA PRO A 150 -0.55 -33.92 8.73
C PRO A 150 -0.19 -34.96 9.78
N ARG A 151 -1.12 -35.24 10.70
CA ARG A 151 -0.90 -36.26 11.72
C ARG A 151 -0.60 -37.51 10.93
N ARG A 152 0.66 -37.95 10.93
CA ARG A 152 1.13 -39.10 10.16
C ARG A 152 0.13 -40.22 10.44
N ARG A 153 -0.71 -40.55 9.45
CA ARG A 153 -1.55 -41.74 9.54
C ARG A 153 -0.55 -42.85 9.79
N ARG A 154 -0.63 -43.51 10.96
CA ARG A 154 0.15 -44.71 11.23
C ARG A 154 -0.11 -45.65 10.07
N ALA A 155 0.88 -45.83 9.20
CA ALA A 155 0.85 -46.92 8.24
C ALA A 155 0.75 -48.23 9.06
N PRO A 156 0.04 -49.27 8.58
CA PRO A 156 -0.20 -50.45 9.39
C PRO A 156 1.05 -51.26 9.73
N ASN A 157 2.21 -50.99 9.12
CA ASN A 157 3.35 -51.90 9.15
C ASN A 157 4.63 -51.19 9.59
N CYS A 158 4.87 -51.08 10.91
CA CYS A 158 6.25 -51.08 11.39
C CYS A 158 6.74 -52.53 11.39
N ARG A 159 7.81 -52.82 10.65
CA ARG A 159 8.48 -54.11 10.70
C ARG A 159 8.97 -54.39 12.14
N PRO A 160 9.00 -55.66 12.58
CA PRO A 160 9.33 -56.05 13.97
C PRO A 160 10.75 -55.68 14.45
N THR A 161 11.58 -55.06 13.61
CA THR A 161 12.93 -54.58 13.95
C THR A 161 13.04 -53.06 14.16
N CYS A 162 11.93 -52.30 14.26
CA CYS A 162 12.05 -50.91 14.69
C CYS A 162 12.49 -50.83 16.17
N VAL A 163 13.60 -50.15 16.43
CA VAL A 163 14.17 -49.85 17.75
C VAL A 163 13.36 -48.79 18.54
N CYS A 164 12.06 -48.70 18.25
CA CYS A 164 11.11 -47.74 18.79
C CYS A 164 10.76 -47.97 20.28
N SER A 165 11.30 -49.00 20.94
CA SER A 165 10.87 -49.49 22.26
C SER A 165 11.76 -49.07 23.45
N LYS A 166 12.57 -48.02 23.33
CA LYS A 166 13.37 -47.51 24.48
C LYS A 166 13.03 -46.10 24.94
N LEU A 167 11.77 -45.69 24.82
CA LEU A 167 11.23 -44.62 25.66
C LEU A 167 10.83 -45.23 27.00
N LYS A 168 11.77 -45.20 27.95
CA LYS A 168 11.53 -45.50 29.37
C LYS A 168 10.45 -44.54 29.89
N THR A 169 9.30 -45.08 30.26
CA THR A 169 8.38 -44.42 31.19
C THR A 169 8.93 -44.66 32.60
N SER A 170 9.46 -43.61 33.22
CA SER A 170 9.81 -43.58 34.64
C SER A 170 8.58 -43.16 35.46
N TYR A 171 8.25 -43.93 36.50
CA TYR A 171 7.21 -43.74 37.53
C TYR A 171 5.75 -43.83 37.02
N ALA A 172 4.83 -44.56 37.64
CA ALA A 172 4.77 -45.31 38.91
C ALA A 172 3.82 -46.50 38.73
#